data_AF-A0A955LS89-F1
#
_entry.id   AF-A0A955LS89-F1
#
_cell.length_a   1.000
_cell.length_b   1.000
_cell.length_c   1.000
_cell.angle_alpha   90.00
_cell.angle_beta   90.00
_cell.angle_gamma   90.00
#
_symmetry.space_group_name_H-M   'P 1'
#
loop_
_entity.id
_entity.type
_entity.pdbx_description
1 polymer ?
#
loop_
_entity_poly.entity_id
_entity_poly.type
_entity_poly.pdbx_seq_one_letter_code
_entity_poly.pdbx_strand_id
1 'polypeptide(L)'
;MKTTKNTLTSYFEADHERLDSLFQSYRRMRSKDAAEAKPYFREFFKGLKRHIVWEEDVLFPFLEKGTGVTAGPTEVMRQEHREIGALLRRIHDKVRQGDTLDNEDEDTLIDILTAHNQKEEDVLYPAIDQILKEGEAAKIFLAMECIPAERFASCCGNH
;
A
#
# COMPACT_ATOMS: atom_id res chain seq x y z
N MET A 1 -24.36 17.96 12.48
CA MET A 1 -23.15 17.12 12.41
C MET A 1 -23.09 16.50 11.02
N LYS A 2 -22.10 16.85 10.19
CA LYS A 2 -21.90 16.15 8.91
C LYS A 2 -21.30 14.79 9.25
N THR A 3 -22.04 13.73 8.96
CA THR A 3 -21.55 12.35 9.04
C THR A 3 -20.24 12.23 8.28
N THR A 4 -19.20 11.78 8.98
CA THR A 4 -17.90 11.29 8.50
C THR A 4 -18.03 10.02 7.65
N LYS A 5 -19.06 9.92 6.82
CA LYS A 5 -19.22 8.77 5.92
C LYS A 5 -18.08 8.83 4.89
N ASN A 6 -17.29 7.77 4.84
CA ASN A 6 -16.24 7.50 3.84
C ASN A 6 -14.90 8.22 4.08
N THR A 7 -14.57 8.57 5.33
CA THR A 7 -13.32 9.31 5.59
C THR A 7 -12.09 8.43 5.37
N LEU A 8 -12.14 7.16 5.78
CA LEU A 8 -11.03 6.24 5.54
C LEU A 8 -10.98 5.81 4.08
N THR A 9 -12.12 5.45 3.49
CA THR A 9 -12.25 5.08 2.08
C THR A 9 -11.58 6.13 1.18
N SER A 10 -11.99 7.40 1.29
CA SER A 10 -11.41 8.46 0.45
C SER A 10 -9.93 8.73 0.72
N TYR A 11 -9.43 8.47 1.93
CA TYR A 11 -8.01 8.63 2.23
C TYR A 11 -7.16 7.54 1.57
N PHE A 12 -7.60 6.28 1.69
CA PHE A 12 -6.86 5.13 1.17
C PHE A 12 -6.95 5.03 -0.36
N GLU A 13 -8.12 5.34 -0.96
CA GLU A 13 -8.25 5.52 -2.43
C GLU A 13 -7.27 6.58 -2.96
N ALA A 14 -7.18 7.74 -2.30
CA ALA A 14 -6.23 8.77 -2.70
C ALA A 14 -4.76 8.32 -2.55
N ASP A 15 -4.46 7.45 -1.58
CA ASP A 15 -3.13 6.87 -1.43
C ASP A 15 -2.83 5.84 -2.53
N HIS A 16 -3.82 5.04 -2.96
CA HIS A 16 -3.72 4.16 -4.14
C HIS A 16 -3.44 4.95 -5.41
N GLU A 17 -4.23 6.00 -5.69
CA GLU A 17 -4.02 6.86 -6.86
C GLU A 17 -2.61 7.48 -6.87
N ARG A 18 -2.11 7.87 -5.69
CA ARG A 18 -0.75 8.38 -5.53
C ARG A 18 0.30 7.31 -5.84
N LEU A 19 0.12 6.08 -5.36
CA LEU A 19 1.03 4.96 -5.60
C LEU A 19 1.04 4.56 -7.08
N ASP A 20 -0.12 4.47 -7.71
CA ASP A 20 -0.26 4.19 -9.14
C ASP A 20 0.43 5.26 -9.99
N SER A 21 0.23 6.53 -9.65
CA SER A 21 0.88 7.66 -10.34
C SER A 21 2.41 7.59 -10.25
N LEU A 22 2.95 7.18 -9.10
CA LEU A 22 4.39 7.00 -8.91
C LEU A 22 4.91 5.81 -9.75
N PHE A 23 4.22 4.67 -9.73
CA PHE A 23 4.66 3.48 -10.46
C PHE A 23 4.57 3.67 -11.97
N GLN A 24 3.50 4.29 -12.46
CA GLN A 24 3.38 4.67 -13.87
C GLN A 24 4.47 5.65 -14.30
N SER A 25 4.81 6.63 -13.46
CA SER A 25 5.91 7.57 -13.74
C SER A 25 7.25 6.85 -13.81
N TYR A 26 7.49 5.90 -12.90
CA TYR A 26 8.66 5.02 -12.96
C TYR A 26 8.73 4.26 -14.30
N ARG A 27 7.66 3.57 -14.72
CA ARG A 27 7.65 2.82 -16.00
C ARG A 27 7.85 3.73 -17.22
N ARG A 28 7.25 4.92 -17.22
CA ARG A 28 7.43 5.93 -18.28
C ARG A 28 8.84 6.49 -18.36
N MET A 29 9.51 6.67 -17.21
CA MET A 29 10.89 7.18 -17.19
C MET A 29 11.89 6.06 -17.47
N ARG A 30 11.67 4.84 -16.99
CA ARG A 30 12.58 3.71 -17.21
C ARG A 30 12.81 3.42 -18.70
N SER A 31 11.78 3.60 -19.52
CA SER A 31 11.86 3.46 -20.98
C SER A 31 12.63 4.59 -21.68
N LYS A 32 12.96 5.68 -20.98
CA LYS A 32 13.71 6.84 -21.49
C LYS A 32 15.10 6.93 -20.86
N ASP A 33 15.15 6.93 -19.53
CA ASP A 33 16.35 7.05 -18.71
C ASP A 33 16.15 6.31 -17.37
N ALA A 34 16.95 5.26 -17.17
CA ALA A 34 16.89 4.43 -15.96
C ALA A 34 17.28 5.21 -14.70
N ALA A 35 18.16 6.22 -14.78
CA ALA A 35 18.56 7.04 -13.64
C ALA A 35 17.43 7.98 -13.22
N GLU A 36 16.70 8.58 -14.17
CA GLU A 36 15.53 9.43 -13.88
C GLU A 36 14.33 8.63 -13.34
N ALA A 37 14.26 7.32 -13.61
CA ALA A 37 13.21 6.45 -13.10
C ALA A 37 13.38 6.10 -11.61
N LYS A 38 14.63 6.04 -11.12
CA LYS A 38 14.95 5.59 -9.75
C LYS A 38 14.23 6.36 -8.64
N PRO A 39 14.14 7.71 -8.67
CA PRO A 39 13.39 8.46 -7.66
C PRO A 39 11.92 8.06 -7.57
N TYR A 40 11.24 7.87 -8.71
CA TYR A 40 9.84 7.45 -8.73
C TYR A 40 9.64 6.06 -8.13
N PHE A 41 10.51 5.11 -8.48
CA PHE A 41 10.46 3.77 -7.90
C PHE A 41 10.73 3.79 -6.39
N ARG A 42 11.70 4.60 -5.93
CA ARG A 42 12.01 4.71 -4.51
C ARG A 42 10.83 5.25 -3.71
N GLU A 43 10.16 6.29 -4.19
CA GLU A 43 8.97 6.84 -3.53
C GLU A 43 7.78 5.88 -3.58
N PHE A 44 7.58 5.17 -4.69
CA PHE A 44 6.58 4.10 -4.79
C PHE A 44 6.87 2.97 -3.79
N PHE A 45 8.09 2.44 -3.78
CA PHE A 45 8.53 1.35 -2.92
C PHE A 45 8.33 1.69 -1.45
N LYS A 46 8.79 2.87 -1.02
CA LYS A 46 8.61 3.34 0.36
C LYS A 46 7.13 3.57 0.68
N GLY A 47 6.40 4.15 -0.26
CA GLY A 47 4.97 4.43 -0.12
C GLY A 47 4.14 3.15 0.07
N LEU A 48 4.31 2.17 -0.81
CA LEU A 48 3.56 0.92 -0.78
C LEU A 48 3.86 0.11 0.49
N LYS A 49 5.13 0.06 0.93
CA LYS A 49 5.47 -0.56 2.22
C LYS A 49 4.82 0.13 3.41
N ARG A 50 4.75 1.46 3.39
CA ARG A 50 4.07 2.23 4.45
C ARG A 50 2.57 1.97 4.43
N HIS A 51 1.98 1.92 3.25
CA HIS A 51 0.57 1.61 3.04
C HIS A 51 0.20 0.28 3.68
N ILE A 52 0.87 -0.81 3.28
CA ILE A 52 0.68 -2.15 3.85
C ILE A 52 0.83 -2.17 5.37
N VAL A 53 1.81 -1.42 5.90
CA VAL A 53 2.00 -1.32 7.37
C VAL A 53 0.84 -0.59 8.04
N TRP A 54 0.29 0.48 7.44
CA TRP A 54 -0.90 1.14 7.99
C TRP A 54 -2.08 0.18 8.04
N GLU A 55 -2.25 -0.65 7.02
CA GLU A 55 -3.32 -1.62 6.99
C GLU A 55 -3.14 -2.72 8.04
N GLU A 56 -1.98 -3.38 8.05
CA GLU A 56 -1.73 -4.52 8.92
C GLU A 56 -1.61 -4.15 10.41
N ASP A 57 -0.99 -3.01 10.73
CA ASP A 57 -0.77 -2.60 12.12
C ASP A 57 -1.93 -1.77 12.69
N VAL A 58 -2.80 -1.17 11.84
CA VAL A 58 -3.85 -0.25 12.30
C VAL A 58 -5.24 -0.64 11.82
N LEU A 59 -5.49 -0.69 10.50
CA LEU A 59 -6.84 -0.92 9.98
C LEU A 59 -7.35 -2.32 10.25
N PHE A 60 -6.57 -3.36 9.93
CA PHE A 60 -7.00 -4.74 10.11
C PHE A 60 -7.25 -5.06 11.59
N PRO A 61 -6.39 -4.69 12.55
CA PRO A 61 -6.70 -4.86 13.97
C PRO A 61 -7.97 -4.12 14.42
N PHE A 62 -8.24 -2.93 13.87
CA PHE A 62 -9.47 -2.19 14.16
C PHE A 62 -10.70 -2.94 13.63
N LEU A 63 -10.67 -3.38 12.38
CA LEU A 63 -11.75 -4.13 11.74
C LEU A 63 -12.02 -5.46 12.44
N GLU A 64 -10.98 -6.22 12.74
CA GLU A 64 -11.05 -7.52 13.42
C GLU A 64 -11.63 -7.38 14.81
N LYS A 65 -11.23 -6.34 15.56
CA LYS A 65 -11.80 -6.04 16.88
C LYS A 65 -13.26 -5.60 16.79
N GLY A 66 -13.62 -4.83 15.78
CA GLY A 66 -14.99 -4.34 15.58
C GLY A 66 -15.98 -5.43 15.16
N THR A 67 -15.52 -6.41 14.38
CA THR A 67 -16.35 -7.50 13.83
C THR A 67 -16.28 -8.79 14.66
N GLY A 68 -15.21 -8.97 15.43
CA GLY A 68 -14.91 -10.23 16.13
C GLY A 68 -14.39 -11.35 15.20
N VAL A 69 -14.12 -11.05 13.93
CA VAL A 69 -13.65 -12.02 12.93
C VAL A 69 -12.16 -11.79 12.68
N THR A 70 -11.32 -12.75 13.06
CA THR A 70 -9.86 -12.70 12.85
C THR A 70 -9.36 -13.67 11.78
N ALA A 71 -10.11 -14.74 11.51
CA ALA A 71 -9.85 -15.67 10.41
C ALA A 71 -10.85 -15.39 9.29
N GLY A 72 -10.43 -14.65 8.27
CA GLY A 72 -11.34 -14.15 7.24
C GLY A 72 -10.67 -13.23 6.22
N PRO A 73 -11.36 -12.17 5.75
CA PRO A 73 -10.88 -11.30 4.68
C PRO A 73 -9.47 -10.73 4.92
N THR A 74 -9.16 -10.31 6.13
CA THR A 74 -7.86 -9.71 6.47
C THR A 74 -6.69 -10.71 6.41
N GLU A 75 -6.92 -12.02 6.56
CA GLU A 75 -5.84 -13.02 6.35
C GLU A 75 -5.52 -13.19 4.87
N VAL A 76 -6.53 -13.15 4.00
CA VAL A 76 -6.33 -13.19 2.54
C VAL A 76 -5.53 -11.97 2.09
N MET A 77 -5.86 -10.78 2.59
CA MET A 77 -5.11 -9.55 2.31
C MET A 77 -3.65 -9.65 2.74
N ARG A 78 -3.37 -10.17 3.95
CA ARG A 78 -1.99 -10.41 4.43
C ARG A 78 -1.24 -11.41 3.56
N GLN A 79 -1.91 -12.44 3.03
CA GLN A 79 -1.27 -13.37 2.11
C GLN A 79 -0.85 -12.67 0.81
N GLU A 80 -1.72 -11.83 0.26
CA GLU A 80 -1.39 -11.06 -0.94
C GLU A 80 -0.32 -10.00 -0.67
N HIS A 81 -0.31 -9.34 0.49
CA HIS A 81 0.78 -8.45 0.89
C HIS A 81 2.15 -9.15 0.90
N ARG A 82 2.20 -10.42 1.31
CA ARG A 82 3.44 -11.21 1.24
C ARG A 82 3.91 -11.44 -0.20
N GLU A 83 2.98 -11.68 -1.11
CA GLU A 83 3.24 -11.87 -2.54
C GLU A 83 3.68 -10.56 -3.21
N ILE A 84 2.94 -9.47 -2.97
CA ILE A 84 3.27 -8.10 -3.37
C ILE A 84 4.67 -7.73 -2.86
N GLY A 85 4.96 -7.97 -1.59
CA GLY A 85 6.26 -7.70 -0.99
C GLY A 85 7.40 -8.51 -1.61
N ALA A 86 7.15 -9.74 -2.05
CA ALA A 86 8.14 -10.55 -2.75
C ALA A 86 8.43 -10.04 -4.17
N LEU A 87 7.39 -9.67 -4.92
CA LEU A 87 7.52 -9.02 -6.24
C LEU A 87 8.27 -7.70 -6.12
N LEU A 88 7.89 -6.86 -5.17
CA LEU A 88 8.49 -5.55 -4.95
C LEU A 88 10.00 -5.64 -4.66
N ARG A 89 10.44 -6.67 -3.93
CA ARG A 89 11.88 -6.95 -3.73
C ARG A 89 12.60 -7.33 -5.02
N ARG A 90 12.00 -8.18 -5.87
CA ARG A 90 12.60 -8.55 -7.16
C ARG A 90 12.74 -7.36 -8.09
N ILE A 91 11.71 -6.52 -8.19
CA ILE A 91 11.76 -5.28 -8.97
C ILE A 91 12.82 -4.33 -8.40
N HIS A 92 12.90 -4.19 -7.08
CA HIS A 92 13.94 -3.37 -6.45
C HIS A 92 15.35 -3.84 -6.81
N ASP A 93 15.60 -5.15 -6.82
CA ASP A 93 16.90 -5.70 -7.19
C ASP A 93 17.24 -5.46 -8.67
N LYS A 94 16.25 -5.53 -9.57
CA LYS A 94 16.39 -5.19 -10.99
C LYS A 94 16.72 -3.71 -11.18
N VAL A 95 15.97 -2.81 -10.51
CA VAL A 95 16.22 -1.35 -10.52
C VAL A 95 17.61 -1.02 -10.00
N ARG A 96 18.08 -1.71 -8.95
CA ARG A 96 19.42 -1.52 -8.39
C ARG A 96 20.51 -1.93 -9.38
N GLN A 97 20.30 -3.04 -10.09
CA GLN A 97 21.22 -3.54 -11.12
C GLN A 97 21.17 -2.74 -12.42
N GLY A 98 20.16 -1.87 -12.59
CA GLY A 98 19.94 -1.14 -13.83
C GLY A 98 19.41 -2.05 -14.95
N ASP A 99 18.81 -3.18 -14.60
CA ASP A 99 18.15 -4.06 -15.56
C ASP A 99 16.81 -3.43 -15.97
N THR A 100 16.71 -3.04 -17.24
CA THR A 100 15.53 -2.40 -17.81
C THR A 100 14.87 -3.23 -18.91
N LEU A 101 15.32 -4.45 -19.15
CA LEU A 101 14.84 -5.25 -20.29
C LEU A 101 13.63 -6.11 -19.93
N ASP A 102 13.58 -6.60 -18.69
CA ASP A 102 12.52 -7.49 -18.20
C ASP A 102 11.51 -6.76 -17.30
N ASN A 103 10.25 -6.78 -17.71
CA ASN A 103 9.14 -6.11 -17.04
C ASN A 103 8.13 -7.10 -16.43
N GLU A 104 8.35 -8.41 -16.51
CA GLU A 104 7.36 -9.42 -16.13
C GLU A 104 6.92 -9.27 -14.66
N ASP A 105 7.86 -8.98 -13.76
CA ASP A 105 7.56 -8.71 -12.36
C ASP A 105 6.75 -7.40 -12.18
N GLU A 106 6.97 -6.38 -13.02
CA GLU A 106 6.21 -5.13 -12.96
C GLU A 106 4.75 -5.34 -13.41
N ASP A 107 4.56 -6.11 -14.48
CA ASP A 107 3.22 -6.43 -15.00
C ASP A 107 2.46 -7.33 -14.02
N THR A 108 3.13 -8.35 -13.46
CA THR A 108 2.55 -9.21 -12.43
C THR A 108 2.15 -8.41 -11.18
N LEU A 109 3.00 -7.45 -10.76
CA LEU A 109 2.68 -6.59 -9.62
C LEU A 109 1.42 -5.74 -9.88
N ILE A 110 1.25 -5.21 -11.10
CA ILE A 110 0.06 -4.42 -11.46
C ILE A 110 -1.20 -5.28 -11.40
N ASP A 111 -1.15 -6.50 -11.95
CA ASP A 111 -2.31 -7.39 -11.97
C ASP A 111 -2.75 -7.74 -10.54
N ILE A 112 -1.80 -8.05 -9.66
CA ILE A 112 -2.10 -8.34 -8.25
C ILE A 112 -2.63 -7.09 -7.54
N LEU A 113 -1.95 -5.94 -7.65
CA LEU A 113 -2.40 -4.70 -7.01
C LEU A 113 -3.79 -4.28 -7.49
N THR A 114 -4.11 -4.43 -8.77
CA THR A 114 -5.44 -4.10 -9.30
C THR A 114 -6.54 -4.93 -8.63
N ALA A 115 -6.35 -6.26 -8.56
CA ALA A 115 -7.32 -7.14 -7.92
C ALA A 115 -7.37 -6.94 -6.39
N HIS A 116 -6.23 -6.62 -5.79
CA HIS A 116 -6.07 -6.36 -4.37
C HIS A 116 -6.82 -5.09 -3.95
N ASN A 117 -6.50 -3.96 -4.58
CA ASN A 117 -7.09 -2.65 -4.31
C ASN A 117 -8.61 -2.69 -4.49
N GLN A 118 -9.13 -3.41 -5.49
CA GLN A 118 -10.58 -3.56 -5.68
C GLN A 118 -11.28 -4.16 -4.46
N LYS A 119 -10.68 -5.15 -3.81
CA LYS A 119 -11.26 -5.76 -2.60
C LYS A 119 -11.23 -4.78 -1.43
N GLU A 120 -10.24 -3.92 -1.37
CA GLU A 120 -10.15 -2.92 -0.33
C GLU A 120 -11.17 -1.81 -0.50
N GLU A 121 -11.20 -1.23 -1.70
CA GLU A 121 -12.06 -0.10 -2.05
C GLU A 121 -13.55 -0.47 -2.06
N ASP A 122 -13.90 -1.66 -2.58
CA ASP A 122 -15.31 -2.08 -2.63
C ASP A 122 -15.82 -2.68 -1.32
N VAL A 123 -14.93 -3.27 -0.52
CA VAL A 123 -15.35 -4.12 0.61
C VAL A 123 -14.74 -3.67 1.93
N LEU A 124 -13.42 -3.66 2.07
CA LEU A 124 -12.80 -3.46 3.39
C LEU A 124 -12.96 -2.02 3.88
N TYR A 125 -12.55 -1.02 3.11
CA TYR A 125 -12.62 0.38 3.56
C TYR A 125 -14.06 0.82 3.83
N PRO A 126 -15.06 0.52 2.97
CA PRO A 126 -16.45 0.81 3.27
C PRO A 126 -16.96 0.09 4.52
N ALA A 127 -16.55 -1.15 4.76
CA ALA A 127 -16.92 -1.88 5.97
C ALA A 127 -16.34 -1.24 7.23
N ILE A 128 -15.10 -0.75 7.17
CA ILE A 128 -14.48 -0.03 8.29
C ILE A 128 -15.22 1.28 8.53
N ASP A 129 -15.49 2.07 7.49
CA ASP A 129 -16.23 3.34 7.62
C ASP A 129 -17.64 3.14 8.20
N GLN A 130 -18.28 2.00 7.96
CA GLN A 130 -19.60 1.66 8.53
C GLN A 130 -19.56 1.38 10.03
N ILE A 131 -18.47 0.81 10.55
CA ILE A 131 -18.35 0.46 11.98
C ILE A 131 -17.69 1.58 12.81
N LEU A 132 -17.12 2.60 12.17
CA LEU A 132 -16.52 3.75 12.83
C LEU A 132 -17.52 4.50 13.72
N LYS A 133 -17.10 4.77 14.96
CA LYS A 133 -17.78 5.70 15.87
C LYS A 133 -17.14 7.08 15.82
N GLU A 134 -17.86 8.05 16.37
CA GLU A 134 -17.40 9.44 16.45
C GLU A 134 -16.00 9.53 17.08
N GLY A 135 -15.07 10.17 16.37
CA GLY A 135 -13.69 10.36 16.79
C GLY A 135 -12.75 9.16 16.60
N GLU A 136 -13.23 7.99 16.17
CA GLU A 136 -12.35 6.83 15.93
C GLU A 136 -11.46 7.00 14.68
N ALA A 137 -11.97 7.64 13.62
CA ALA A 137 -11.18 7.97 12.43
C ALA A 137 -9.93 8.80 12.79
N ALA A 138 -10.10 9.82 13.64
CA ALA A 138 -8.98 10.65 14.09
C ALA A 138 -7.94 9.83 14.88
N LYS A 139 -8.37 8.86 15.70
CA LYS A 139 -7.46 7.97 16.42
C LYS A 139 -6.69 7.04 15.48
N ILE A 140 -7.35 6.55 14.43
CA ILE A 140 -6.71 5.72 13.39
C ILE A 140 -5.62 6.52 12.68
N PHE A 141 -5.91 7.74 12.22
CA PHE A 141 -4.90 8.58 11.57
C PHE A 141 -3.73 8.93 12.50
N LEU A 142 -4.00 9.26 13.78
CA LEU A 142 -2.94 9.48 14.75
C LEU A 142 -2.09 8.22 14.98
N ALA A 143 -2.71 7.03 15.02
CA ALA A 143 -1.98 5.77 15.15
C ALA A 143 -1.08 5.52 13.93
N MET A 144 -1.57 5.79 12.72
CA MET A 144 -0.79 5.69 11.47
C MET A 144 0.43 6.64 11.46
N GLU A 145 0.28 7.87 11.98
CA GLU A 145 1.37 8.84 12.10
C GLU A 145 2.43 8.44 13.14
N CYS A 146 2.00 7.71 14.19
CA CYS A 146 2.87 7.25 15.26
C CYS A 146 3.66 5.98 14.89
N ILE A 147 3.44 5.39 13.71
CA ILE A 147 4.22 4.23 13.26
C ILE A 147 5.67 4.66 13.01
N PRO A 148 6.66 4.03 13.69
CA PRO A 148 8.07 4.35 13.47
C PRO A 148 8.48 4.09 12.02
N ALA A 149 9.24 5.02 11.44
CA ALA A 149 9.66 4.93 10.05
C ALA A 149 10.40 3.62 9.76
N GLU A 150 11.11 3.06 10.73
CA GLU A 150 11.85 1.81 10.64
C GLU A 150 10.97 0.62 10.22
N ARG A 151 9.66 0.64 10.55
CA ARG A 151 8.72 -0.42 10.16
C ARG A 151 8.58 -0.55 8.65
N PHE A 152 8.66 0.55 7.91
CA PHE A 152 8.52 0.55 6.45
C PHE A 152 9.79 0.98 5.70
N ALA A 153 10.73 1.65 6.37
CA ALA A 153 11.97 2.16 5.80
C ALA A 153 13.06 1.08 5.58
N SER A 154 12.79 -0.20 5.83
CA SER A 154 13.74 -1.28 5.55
C SER A 154 13.97 -1.47 4.03
N CYS A 155 14.76 -0.57 3.43
CA CYS A 155 15.54 -0.71 2.21
C CYS A 155 16.05 0.69 1.82
N CYS A 156 16.90 1.29 2.65
CA CYS A 156 17.82 2.37 2.28
C CYS A 156 18.99 2.35 3.28
N GLY A 157 19.59 1.17 3.49
CA GLY A 157 20.85 1.09 4.20
C GLY A 157 21.96 1.61 3.30
N ASN A 158 22.25 2.91 3.39
CA ASN A 158 23.50 3.61 3.09
C ASN A 158 24.61 2.82 2.33
N HIS A 159 24.41 2.38 1.10
CA HIS A 159 25.44 1.76 0.25
C HIS A 159 25.15 2.04 -1.22
#